data_AF-A0A0H3J4U0-F1
#
_entry.id   AF-A0A0H3J4U0-F1
#
_cell.length_a   1.000
_cell.length_b   1.000
_cell.length_c   1.000
_cell.angle_alpha   90.00
_cell.angle_beta   90.00
_cell.angle_gamma   90.00
#
_symmetry.space_group_name_H-M   'P 1'
#
loop_
_entity.id
_entity.type
_entity.pdbx_description
1 polymer ?
#
loop_
_entity_poly.entity_id
_entity_poly.type
_entity_poly.pdbx_seq_one_letter_code
_entity_poly.pdbx_strand_id
1 'polypeptide(L)' 'MNNETIVILQERMAGYLMFRRFHKIGEKRDLKNSQRNIYIFKDSPEIRNAMEEYKTHKELMS' A
#
# COMPACT_ATOMS: atom_id res chain seq x y z
N MET A 1 -18.90 9.29 -0.30
CA MET A 1 -18.02 8.38 0.46
C MET A 1 -16.63 8.99 0.38
N ASN A 2 -16.16 9.62 1.45
CA ASN A 2 -14.84 10.23 1.44
C ASN A 2 -13.82 9.09 1.46
N ASN A 3 -13.17 8.86 0.32
CA ASN A 3 -12.03 7.95 0.20
C ASN A 3 -10.85 8.58 0.94
N GLU A 4 -10.85 8.54 2.27
CA GLU A 4 -9.75 9.10 3.06
C GLU A 4 -8.60 8.10 3.21
N THR A 5 -8.86 6.83 2.90
CA THR A 5 -7.91 5.74 3.13
C THR A 5 -7.88 4.73 1.98
N ILE A 6 -6.69 4.20 1.69
CA ILE A 6 -6.47 3.08 0.78
C ILE A 6 -5.97 1.85 1.53
N VAL A 7 -6.46 0.67 1.13
CA VAL A 7 -6.07 -0.62 1.71
C VAL A 7 -5.08 -1.32 0.79
N ILE A 8 -3.92 -1.69 1.35
CA ILE A 8 -2.85 -2.39 0.67
C ILE A 8 -2.67 -3.75 1.34
N LEU A 9 -2.75 -4.83 0.55
CA LEU A 9 -2.60 -6.21 1.04
C LEU A 9 -1.21 -6.79 0.76
N GLN A 10 -0.47 -6.17 -0.17
CA GLN A 10 0.86 -6.64 -0.55
C GLN A 10 1.91 -6.00 0.36
N GLU A 11 2.60 -6.82 1.14
CA GLU A 11 3.65 -6.37 2.08
C GLU A 11 4.75 -5.57 1.39
N ARG A 12 5.21 -6.02 0.20
CA ARG A 12 6.24 -5.29 -0.56
C ARG A 12 5.79 -3.90 -1.01
N MET A 13 4.52 -3.76 -1.44
CA MET A 13 3.96 -2.45 -1.78
C MET A 13 3.84 -1.56 -0.54
N ALA A 14 3.34 -2.12 0.57
CA ALA A 14 3.26 -1.37 1.83
C ALA A 14 4.65 -0.90 2.30
N GLY A 15 5.66 -1.76 2.20
CA GLY A 15 7.06 -1.41 2.47
C GLY A 15 7.55 -0.27 1.58
N TYR A 16 7.35 -0.36 0.26
CA TYR A 16 7.71 0.70 -0.68
C TYR A 16 7.05 2.05 -0.34
N LEU A 17 5.76 2.05 -0.02
CA LEU A 17 5.04 3.26 0.37
C LEU A 17 5.54 3.85 1.69
N MET A 18 5.85 2.99 2.68
CA MET A 18 6.47 3.43 3.94
C MET A 18 7.87 4.03 3.72
N PHE A 19 8.70 3.45 2.84
CA PHE A 19 10.00 4.02 2.47
C PHE A 19 9.87 5.39 1.80
N ARG A 20 8.80 5.61 1.01
CA ARG A 20 8.46 6.91 0.43
C ARG A 20 7.75 7.88 1.38
N ARG A 21 7.68 7.55 2.69
CA ARG A 21 7.10 8.37 3.76
C ARG A 21 5.59 8.60 3.64
N PHE A 22 4.86 7.76 2.92
CA PHE A 22 3.41 7.81 2.95
C PHE A 22 2.87 7.40 4.33
N HIS A 23 1.84 8.11 4.79
CA HIS A 23 1.32 7.94 6.14
C HIS A 23 0.49 6.66 6.27
N LYS A 24 1.04 5.65 6.95
CA LYS A 24 0.29 4.46 7.38
C LYS A 24 -0.58 4.82 8.57
N ILE A 25 -1.90 4.81 8.36
CA ILE A 25 -2.91 5.09 9.37
C ILE A 25 -3.04 3.91 10.33
N GLY A 26 -2.90 2.69 9.83
CA GLY A 26 -3.05 1.51 10.65
C GLY A 26 -2.65 0.22 9.95
N GLU A 27 -2.66 -0.84 10.75
CA GLU A 27 -2.39 -2.20 10.31
C GLU A 27 -3.31 -3.15 11.06
N LYS A 28 -3.86 -4.14 10.36
CA LYS A 28 -4.72 -5.18 10.93
C LYS A 28 -4.29 -6.53 10.40
N ARG A 29 -4.45 -7.60 11.18
CA ARG A 29 -4.32 -8.95 10.65
C ARG A 29 -5.52 -9.25 9.75
N ASP A 30 -5.27 -9.93 8.64
CA ASP A 30 -6.34 -10.46 7.80
C ASP A 30 -7.08 -11.57 8.55
N LEU A 31 -8.39 -11.41 8.69
CA LEU A 31 -9.26 -12.35 9.40
C LEU A 31 -9.35 -13.70 8.67
N LYS A 32 -9.15 -13.73 7.35
CA LYS A 32 -9.20 -14.95 6.54
C LYS A 32 -7.85 -15.65 6.46
N ASN A 33 -6.76 -14.91 6.61
CA ASN A 33 -5.41 -15.46 6.54
C ASN A 33 -4.52 -14.78 7.59
N SER A 34 -4.32 -15.46 8.72
CA SER A 34 -3.53 -14.93 9.84
C SER A 34 -2.05 -14.67 9.52
N GLN A 35 -1.55 -15.14 8.38
CA GLN A 35 -0.20 -14.85 7.89
C GLN A 35 -0.11 -13.56 7.07
N ARG A 36 -1.24 -12.88 6.82
CA ARG A 36 -1.28 -11.65 6.04
C ARG A 36 -1.69 -10.47 6.91
N ASN A 37 -1.01 -9.36 6.70
CA ASN A 37 -1.39 -8.08 7.28
C ASN A 37 -2.06 -7.20 6.20
N ILE A 38 -3.03 -6.43 6.65
CA ILE A 38 -3.76 -5.43 5.90
C ILE A 38 -3.20 -4.09 6.33
N TYR A 39 -2.63 -3.35 5.39
CA TYR A 39 -2.02 -2.04 5.63
C TYR A 39 -2.98 -0.95 5.16
N ILE A 40 -3.25 0.04 6.01
CA ILE A 40 -4.17 1.13 5.74
C ILE A 40 -3.37 2.42 5.66
N PHE A 41 -3.45 3.10 4.53
CA PHE A 41 -2.77 4.38 4.28
C PHE A 41 -3.77 5.48 4.03
N LYS A 42 -3.35 6.74 4.21
CA LYS A 42 -4.13 7.89 3.77
C LYS A 42 -4.20 7.90 2.23
N ASP A 43 -5.39 8.07 1.66
CA ASP A 43 -5.55 8.21 0.22
C ASP A 43 -5.08 9.60 -0.22
N SER A 44 -4.34 9.62 -1.32
CA SER A 44 -3.90 10.85 -1.97
C SER A 44 -3.56 10.57 -3.44
N PRO A 45 -3.61 11.57 -4.34
CA PRO A 45 -3.16 11.38 -5.72
C PRO A 45 -1.71 10.86 -5.80
N GLU A 46 -0.84 11.30 -4.90
CA GLU A 46 0.57 10.93 -4.86
C GLU A 46 0.79 9.45 -4.50
N ILE A 47 0.00 8.88 -3.59
CA ILE A 47 0.13 7.46 -3.24
C ILE A 47 -0.26 6.56 -4.40
N ARG A 48 -1.26 6.99 -5.19
CA ARG A 48 -1.71 6.28 -6.39
C ARG A 48 -0.65 6.33 -7.49
N ASN A 49 -0.05 7.50 -7.72
CA ASN A 49 1.07 7.65 -8.65
C ASN A 49 2.25 6.78 -8.23
N ALA A 50 2.61 6.78 -6.94
CA ALA A 50 3.67 5.93 -6.42
C ALA A 50 3.41 4.43 -6.63
N MET A 51 2.16 3.99 -6.47
CA MET A 51 1.79 2.60 -6.75
C MET A 51 1.93 2.24 -8.22
N GLU A 52 1.58 3.14 -9.15
CA GLU A 52 1.77 2.92 -10.58
C GLU A 52 3.26 2.87 -10.94
N GLU A 53 4.07 3.80 -10.42
CA GLU A 53 5.53 3.77 -10.58
C GLU A 53 6.15 2.46 -10.10
N TYR A 54 5.68 1.92 -8.96
CA TYR A 54 6.14 0.64 -8.45
C TYR A 54 5.80 -0.52 -9.40
N LYS A 55 4.60 -0.53 -9.99
CA LYS A 55 4.20 -1.57 -10.95
C LYS A 55 5.06 -1.52 -12.21
N THR A 56 5.26 -0.34 -12.79
CA THR A 56 6.09 -0.16 -13.99
C THR A 56 7.54 -0.62 -13.75
N HIS A 57 8.15 -0.25 -12.63
CA HIS A 57 9.50 -0.73 -12.31
C HIS A 57 9.57 -2.24 -12.10
N LYS A 58 8.53 -2.83 -11.49
CA LYS A 58 8.47 -4.27 -11.28
C LYS A 58 8.38 -5.03 -12.61
N GLU A 59 7.62 -4.53 -13.57
CA GLU A 59 7.50 -5.11 -14.92
C GLU A 59 8.79 -5.00 -15.73
N LEU A 60 9.54 -3.90 -15.58
CA LEU A 60 10.83 -3.71 -16.24
C LEU A 60 11.96 -4.60 -15.68
N MET A 61 11.77 -5.14 -14.47
CA MET A 61 12.77 -5.95 -13.74
C MET A 61 12.42 -7.45 -13.72
N SER A 62 11.32 -7.86 -14.36
CA SER A 62 10.85 -9.25 -14.46
C SER A 62 11.12 -9.86 -15.81
#